data_AF-A0A7Y0C1A3-F1
#
_entry.id   AF-A0A7Y0C1A3-F1
#
_cell.length_a   1.000
_cell.length_b   1.000
_cell.length_c   1.000
_cell.angle_alpha   90.00
_cell.angle_beta   90.00
_cell.angle_gamma   90.00
#
_symmetry.space_group_name_H-M   'P 1'
#
loop_
_entity.id
_entity.type
_entity.pdbx_description
1 polymer ?
#
loop_
_entity_poly.entity_id
_entity_poly.type
_entity_poly.pdbx_seq_one_letter_code
_entity_poly.pdbx_strand_id
1 'polypeptide(L)'
;MDAEKISGMILPAIGLYYFVQGLFGLYKKFKKGRTAYPTFEIDNESATVYVNHKNAAVSFPLSDIDKLRLQYKSGQLISILLDTKSELKLAINGYENLEAMAEVFWRFTPTCNIKVATWFHR
;
A
#
# COMPACT_ATOMS: atom_id res chain seq x y z
N MET A 1 -45.40 25.84 -20.04
CA MET A 1 -44.36 24.98 -19.42
C MET A 1 -44.25 25.42 -17.98
N ASP A 2 -44.79 24.62 -17.07
CA ASP A 2 -44.94 24.97 -15.65
C ASP A 2 -43.60 25.11 -14.93
N ALA A 3 -43.43 26.24 -14.23
CA ALA A 3 -42.22 26.57 -13.47
C ALA A 3 -41.89 25.54 -12.37
N GLU A 4 -42.90 24.81 -11.86
CA GLU A 4 -42.72 23.73 -10.88
C GLU A 4 -41.93 22.53 -11.43
N LYS A 5 -42.16 22.14 -12.70
CA LYS A 5 -41.43 21.04 -13.33
C LYS A 5 -39.96 21.38 -13.57
N ILE A 6 -39.66 22.65 -13.85
CA ILE A 6 -38.31 23.14 -14.08
C ILE A 6 -37.55 23.21 -12.75
N SER A 7 -38.17 23.74 -11.69
CA SER A 7 -37.61 23.77 -10.32
C SER A 7 -37.32 22.37 -9.77
N GLY A 8 -38.25 21.42 -9.97
CA GLY A 8 -38.11 20.04 -9.52
C GLY A 8 -36.98 19.24 -10.17
N MET A 9 -36.49 19.66 -11.35
CA MET A 9 -35.35 19.04 -12.04
C MET A 9 -34.01 19.74 -11.74
N ILE A 10 -34.02 21.04 -11.47
CA ILE A 10 -32.80 21.83 -11.22
C ILE A 10 -32.13 21.43 -9.90
N LEU A 11 -32.91 21.25 -8.82
CA LEU A 11 -32.39 20.85 -7.51
C LEU A 11 -31.64 19.50 -7.53
N PRO A 12 -32.20 18.42 -8.11
CA PRO A 12 -31.46 17.16 -8.25
C PRO A 12 -30.23 17.27 -9.15
N ALA A 13 -30.27 18.07 -10.21
CA ALA A 13 -29.13 18.28 -11.10
C ALA A 13 -27.96 18.97 -10.40
N ILE A 14 -28.24 19.98 -9.57
CA ILE A 14 -27.22 20.67 -8.76
C ILE A 14 -26.62 19.71 -7.72
N GLY A 15 -27.45 18.92 -7.04
CA GLY A 15 -26.99 17.90 -6.09
C GLY A 15 -26.07 16.86 -6.73
N LEU A 16 -26.44 16.37 -7.92
CA LEU A 16 -25.63 15.42 -8.69
C LEU A 16 -24.28 16.04 -9.12
N TYR A 17 -24.28 17.31 -9.51
CA TYR A 17 -23.06 18.02 -9.89
C TYR A 17 -22.04 18.11 -8.73
N TYR A 18 -22.48 18.53 -7.55
CA TYR A 18 -21.63 18.57 -6.35
C TYR A 18 -21.16 17.17 -5.92
N PHE A 19 -22.03 16.16 -6.05
CA PHE A 19 -21.70 14.77 -5.74
C PHE A 19 -20.58 14.23 -6.67
N VAL A 20 -20.69 14.47 -7.98
CA VAL A 20 -19.67 14.06 -8.95
C VAL A 20 -18.35 14.80 -8.70
N GLN A 21 -18.37 16.10 -8.38
CA GLN A 21 -17.16 16.84 -8.03
C GLN A 21 -16.48 16.29 -6.77
N GLY A 22 -17.26 15.96 -5.73
CA GLY A 22 -16.76 15.32 -4.52
C GLY A 22 -16.05 14.00 -4.81
N LEU A 23 -16.70 13.12 -5.59
CA LEU A 23 -16.14 11.84 -6.03
C LEU A 23 -14.84 12.03 -6.83
N PHE A 24 -14.78 13.01 -7.72
CA PHE A 24 -13.58 13.28 -8.52
C PHE A 24 -12.41 13.78 -7.67
N GLY A 25 -12.70 14.61 -6.65
CA GLY A 25 -11.70 15.09 -5.69
C GLY A 25 -11.14 13.96 -4.82
N LEU A 26 -12.01 13.07 -4.33
CA LEU A 26 -11.63 11.84 -3.64
C LEU A 26 -10.79 10.94 -4.55
N TYR A 27 -11.25 10.65 -5.76
CA TYR A 27 -10.53 9.83 -6.74
C TYR A 27 -9.14 10.38 -7.07
N LYS A 28 -9.00 11.70 -7.25
CA LYS A 28 -7.70 12.33 -7.50
C LYS A 28 -6.76 12.22 -6.30
N LYS A 29 -7.28 12.29 -5.07
CA LYS A 29 -6.50 12.05 -3.84
C LYS A 29 -6.07 10.58 -3.74
N PHE A 30 -6.95 9.63 -4.03
CA PHE A 30 -6.61 8.19 -4.09
C PHE A 30 -5.57 7.89 -5.17
N LYS A 31 -5.71 8.47 -6.37
CA LYS A 31 -4.76 8.29 -7.47
C LYS A 31 -3.39 8.90 -7.16
N LYS A 32 -3.36 10.09 -6.57
CA LYS A 32 -2.12 10.72 -6.08
C LYS A 32 -1.47 9.89 -4.96
N GLY A 33 -2.28 9.31 -4.08
CA GLY A 33 -1.84 8.34 -3.08
C GLY A 33 -1.15 7.14 -3.72
N ARG A 34 -1.80 6.46 -4.68
CA ARG A 34 -1.22 5.31 -5.41
C ARG A 34 0.11 5.64 -6.11
N THR A 35 0.27 6.83 -6.70
CA THR A 35 1.53 7.25 -7.33
C THR A 35 2.63 7.71 -6.35
N ALA A 36 2.34 7.76 -5.05
CA ALA A 36 3.30 8.12 -4.01
C ALA A 36 3.96 6.90 -3.35
N TYR A 37 3.50 5.69 -3.67
CA TYR A 37 4.05 4.46 -3.11
C TYR A 37 5.13 3.87 -4.02
N PRO A 38 6.23 3.35 -3.46
CA PRO A 38 7.17 2.53 -4.21
C PRO A 38 6.47 1.32 -4.83
N THR A 39 6.84 0.93 -6.03
CA THR A 39 6.46 -0.37 -6.60
C THR A 39 7.45 -1.42 -6.13
N PHE A 40 6.91 -2.52 -5.59
CA PHE A 40 7.67 -3.70 -5.21
C PHE A 40 7.45 -4.79 -6.25
N GLU A 41 8.52 -5.32 -6.78
CA GLU A 41 8.52 -6.46 -7.69
C GLU A 41 9.43 -7.52 -7.09
N ILE A 42 8.89 -8.72 -6.87
CA ILE A 42 9.65 -9.83 -6.30
C ILE A 42 9.78 -10.87 -7.40
N ASP A 43 11.00 -11.05 -7.88
CA ASP A 43 11.34 -12.10 -8.81
C ASP A 43 11.67 -13.37 -8.02
N ASN A 44 10.81 -14.37 -8.15
CA ASN A 44 10.97 -15.66 -7.48
C ASN A 44 12.06 -16.54 -8.12
N GLU A 45 12.37 -16.34 -9.41
CA GLU A 45 13.40 -17.12 -10.11
C GLU A 45 14.80 -16.64 -9.72
N SER A 46 15.00 -15.32 -9.70
CA SER A 46 16.26 -14.70 -9.26
C SER A 46 16.34 -14.44 -7.76
N ALA A 47 15.27 -14.76 -7.01
CA ALA A 47 15.12 -14.49 -5.58
C ALA A 47 15.50 -13.05 -5.19
N THR A 48 15.12 -12.08 -6.01
CA THR A 48 15.50 -10.67 -5.87
C THR A 48 14.28 -9.77 -5.73
N VAL A 49 14.38 -8.80 -4.83
CA VAL A 49 13.37 -7.76 -4.62
C VAL A 49 13.83 -6.49 -5.32
N TYR A 50 12.96 -5.94 -6.15
CA TYR A 50 13.14 -4.64 -6.81
C TYR A 50 12.15 -3.65 -6.23
N VAL A 51 12.66 -2.50 -5.79
CA VAL A 51 11.89 -1.40 -5.21
C VAL A 51 12.11 -0.17 -6.08
N ASN A 52 11.05 0.30 -6.72
CA ASN A 52 11.10 1.44 -7.65
C ASN A 52 10.22 2.59 -7.16
N HIS A 53 10.77 3.79 -7.05
CA HIS A 53 10.00 4.99 -6.70
C HIS A 53 10.61 6.25 -7.32
N LYS A 54 9.86 6.90 -8.22
CA LYS A 54 10.19 8.25 -8.77
C LYS A 54 11.67 8.43 -9.13
N ASN A 55 12.23 7.48 -9.88
CA ASN A 55 13.63 7.40 -10.35
C ASN A 55 14.67 6.83 -9.38
N ALA A 56 14.29 6.44 -8.16
CA ALA A 56 15.12 5.60 -7.30
C ALA A 56 14.74 4.13 -7.53
N ALA A 57 15.73 3.32 -7.90
CA ALA A 57 15.62 1.88 -7.99
C ALA A 57 16.60 1.27 -6.98
N VAL A 58 16.10 0.46 -6.07
CA VAL A 58 16.92 -0.33 -5.14
C VAL A 58 16.57 -1.79 -5.37
N SER A 59 17.59 -2.62 -5.55
CA SER A 59 17.42 -4.07 -5.57
C SER A 59 18.24 -4.71 -4.47
N PHE A 60 17.71 -5.78 -3.89
CA PHE A 60 18.42 -6.60 -2.92
C PHE A 60 17.95 -8.06 -3.04
N PRO A 61 18.84 -9.03 -2.85
CA PRO A 61 18.45 -10.42 -2.84
C PRO A 61 17.61 -10.73 -1.58
N LEU A 62 16.67 -11.65 -1.68
CA LEU A 62 15.83 -12.08 -0.55
C LEU A 62 16.68 -12.66 0.60
N SER A 63 17.86 -13.22 0.29
CA SER A 63 18.83 -13.70 1.28
C SER A 63 19.50 -12.59 2.11
N ASP A 64 19.41 -11.34 1.66
CA ASP A 64 19.93 -10.18 2.39
C ASP A 64 18.97 -9.67 3.45
N ILE A 65 17.75 -10.21 3.53
CA ILE A 65 16.82 -9.91 4.62
C ILE A 65 17.43 -10.46 5.92
N ASP A 66 17.87 -9.55 6.80
CA ASP A 66 18.40 -9.89 8.11
C ASP A 66 17.26 -10.04 9.12
N LYS A 67 16.28 -9.12 9.11
CA LYS A 67 15.14 -9.17 10.03
C LYS A 67 13.85 -8.85 9.30
N LEU A 68 12.83 -9.66 9.59
CA LEU A 68 11.46 -9.46 9.13
C LEU A 68 10.58 -9.21 10.35
N ARG A 69 9.88 -8.07 10.39
CA ARG A 69 8.85 -7.82 11.40
C ARG A 69 7.50 -7.60 10.75
N LEU A 70 6.53 -8.42 11.13
CA LEU A 70 5.15 -8.34 10.68
C LEU A 70 4.31 -7.71 11.78
N GLN A 71 3.65 -6.59 11.49
CA GLN A 71 2.82 -5.89 12.46
C GLN A 71 1.34 -6.07 12.12
N TYR A 72 0.61 -6.64 13.08
CA TYR A 72 -0.82 -6.88 12.97
C TYR A 72 -1.61 -5.92 13.84
N LYS A 73 -2.80 -5.55 13.39
CA LYS A 73 -3.80 -4.82 14.17
C LYS A 73 -5.16 -5.46 13.94
N SER A 74 -5.83 -5.86 15.01
CA SER A 74 -7.13 -6.54 14.95
C SER A 74 -7.15 -7.77 14.01
N GLY A 75 -6.06 -8.53 13.97
CA GLY A 75 -5.92 -9.71 13.11
C GLY A 75 -5.52 -9.43 11.67
N GLN A 76 -5.48 -8.16 11.24
CA GLN A 76 -5.06 -7.77 9.89
C GLN A 76 -3.59 -7.33 9.87
N LEU A 77 -2.83 -7.79 8.88
CA LEU A 77 -1.47 -7.28 8.64
C LEU A 77 -1.55 -5.84 8.14
N ILE A 78 -0.90 -4.91 8.85
CA ILE A 78 -0.92 -3.48 8.51
C ILE A 78 0.44 -2.94 8.09
N SER A 79 1.52 -3.62 8.47
CA SER A 79 2.89 -3.21 8.16
C SER A 79 3.83 -4.39 8.09
N ILE A 80 4.77 -4.31 7.15
CA ILE A 80 5.96 -5.17 7.07
C ILE A 80 7.18 -4.26 7.25
N LEU A 81 8.01 -4.56 8.24
CA LEU A 81 9.32 -3.92 8.40
C LEU A 81 10.41 -4.92 8.02
N LEU A 82 11.32 -4.50 7.16
CA LEU A 82 12.45 -5.29 6.71
C LEU A 82 13.73 -4.53 7.07
N ASP A 83 14.65 -5.20 7.73
CA ASP A 83 16.04 -4.77 7.83
C ASP A 83 16.89 -5.70 6.96
N THR A 84 17.67 -5.16 6.04
CA THR A 84 18.66 -5.93 5.28
C THR A 84 20.03 -5.90 5.96
N LYS A 85 20.88 -6.85 5.60
CA LYS A 85 22.30 -6.90 6.03
C LYS A 85 23.09 -5.66 5.60
N SER A 86 22.65 -5.00 4.54
CA SER A 86 23.19 -3.75 3.99
C SER A 86 22.69 -2.50 4.71
N GLU A 87 22.09 -2.65 5.90
CA GLU A 87 21.48 -1.59 6.71
C GLU A 87 20.29 -0.87 6.05
N LEU A 88 19.77 -1.38 4.93
CA LEU A 88 18.55 -0.86 4.32
C LEU A 88 17.36 -1.23 5.21
N LYS A 89 16.60 -0.21 5.62
CA LYS A 89 15.37 -0.39 6.40
C LYS A 89 14.17 0.00 5.57
N LEU A 90 13.25 -0.94 5.36
CA LEU A 90 12.04 -0.72 4.58
C LEU A 90 10.83 -0.87 5.49
N ALA A 91 9.90 0.08 5.40
CA ALA A 91 8.59 0.01 6.03
C ALA A 91 7.52 -0.01 4.92
N ILE A 92 6.87 -1.15 4.76
CA ILE A 92 5.89 -1.42 3.70
C ILE A 92 4.50 -1.41 4.32
N ASN A 93 3.73 -0.37 4.01
CA ASN A 93 2.41 -0.11 4.59
C ASN A 93 1.41 0.29 3.50
N GLY A 94 0.14 -0.05 3.68
CA GLY A 94 -0.95 0.45 2.82
C GLY A 94 -1.06 -0.20 1.44
N TYR A 95 -0.40 -1.34 1.21
CA TYR A 95 -0.58 -2.13 -0.02
C TYR A 95 -1.73 -3.12 0.15
N GLU A 96 -2.52 -3.31 -0.91
CA GLU A 96 -3.65 -4.25 -0.93
C GLU A 96 -3.16 -5.70 -0.74
N ASN A 97 -1.98 -6.03 -1.26
CA ASN A 97 -1.41 -7.38 -1.26
C ASN A 97 -0.35 -7.60 -0.15
N LEU A 98 -0.47 -6.89 0.98
CA LEU A 98 0.49 -6.99 2.09
C LEU A 98 0.69 -8.44 2.57
N GLU A 99 -0.39 -9.23 2.69
CA GLU A 99 -0.27 -10.62 3.17
C GLU A 99 0.50 -11.51 2.20
N ALA A 100 0.25 -11.40 0.90
CA ALA A 100 0.98 -12.15 -0.12
C ALA A 100 2.47 -11.76 -0.12
N MET A 101 2.80 -10.47 0.01
CA MET A 101 4.19 -10.01 0.15
C MET A 101 4.84 -10.56 1.41
N ALA A 102 4.13 -10.55 2.55
CA ALA A 102 4.64 -11.08 3.80
C ALA A 102 4.92 -12.58 3.72
N GLU A 103 4.07 -13.35 3.04
CA GLU A 103 4.29 -14.78 2.84
C GLU A 103 5.57 -15.06 2.04
N VAL A 104 5.82 -14.28 0.98
CA VAL A 104 7.06 -14.38 0.22
C VAL A 104 8.26 -14.06 1.12
N PHE A 105 8.27 -12.93 1.83
CA PHE A 105 9.38 -12.60 2.72
C PHE A 105 9.57 -13.63 3.84
N TRP A 106 8.48 -14.18 4.37
CA TRP A 106 8.53 -15.23 5.40
C TRP A 106 9.26 -16.46 4.89
N ARG A 107 8.97 -16.92 3.66
CA ARG A 107 9.59 -18.13 3.09
C ARG A 107 11.10 -18.03 2.94
N PHE A 108 11.63 -16.83 2.71
CA PHE A 108 13.06 -16.61 2.48
C PHE A 108 13.81 -16.08 3.73
N THR A 109 13.09 -15.73 4.80
CA THR A 109 13.71 -15.27 6.05
C THR A 109 13.84 -16.44 7.03
N PRO A 110 15.04 -16.70 7.61
CA PRO A 110 15.17 -17.69 8.68
C PRO A 110 14.21 -17.41 9.84
N THR A 111 13.56 -18.44 10.37
CA THR A 111 12.49 -18.27 11.39
C THR A 111 12.95 -17.54 12.65
N CYS A 112 14.23 -17.67 13.04
CA CYS A 112 14.83 -16.95 14.16
C CYS A 112 14.86 -15.42 13.98
N ASN A 113 14.78 -14.96 12.74
CA ASN A 113 14.86 -13.56 12.35
C ASN A 113 13.48 -12.94 12.06
N ILE A 114 12.41 -13.73 12.20
CA ILE A 114 11.02 -13.28 12.02
C ILE A 114 10.45 -12.87 13.38
N LYS A 115 9.91 -11.66 13.45
CA LYS A 115 9.18 -11.16 14.62
C LYS A 115 7.76 -10.80 14.24
N VAL A 116 6.78 -11.41 14.90
CA VAL A 116 5.38 -11.04 14.78
C VAL A 116 5.03 -10.12 15.94
N ALA A 117 4.62 -8.89 15.63
CA ALA A 117 4.16 -7.91 16.61
C ALA A 117 2.64 -7.74 16.45
N THR A 118 1.88 -8.11 17.48
CA THR A 118 0.43 -7.89 17.55
C THR A 118 0.05 -6.49 18.02
N TRP A 119 1.05 -5.67 18.39
CA TRP A 119 0.90 -4.28 18.79
C TRP A 119 1.67 -3.36 17.85
N PHE A 120 0.93 -2.52 17.14
CA PHE A 120 1.47 -1.45 16.30
C PHE A 120 1.67 -0.19 17.13
N HIS A 121 2.93 0.10 17.48
CA HIS A 121 3.31 1.38 18.05
C HIS A 121 3.69 2.34 16.92
N ARG A 122 2.99 3.47 16.84
CA ARG A 122 3.25 4.59 15.93
C ARG A 122 4.12 5.63 16.62
#